data_AF-A0A4P5VCH9-F1
#
_entry.id   AF-A0A4P5VCH9-F1
#
_cell.length_a   1.000
_cell.length_b   1.000
_cell.length_c   1.000
_cell.angle_alpha   90.00
_cell.angle_beta   90.00
_cell.angle_gamma   90.00
#
_symmetry.space_group_name_H-M   'P 1'
#
loop_
_entity.id
_entity.type
_entity.pdbx_description
1 polymer ?
#
loop_
_entity_poly.entity_id
_entity_poly.type
_entity_poly.pdbx_seq_one_letter_code
_entity_poly.pdbx_strand_id
1 'polypeptide(L)'
;MATLTPDQLEDLQGFIKDWLRHSGRSQADLRRALRASSIRMPVLLEELLRVHHREGLAGLAQRLCDIEALWQGEDAGAPSEGALPPALDDSFGQLDLLLEEIRQIAPESPK
;
A
#
# COMPACT_ATOMS: atom_id res chain seq x y z
N MET A 1 -8.91 3.84 -29.77
CA MET A 1 -8.63 3.87 -28.32
C MET A 1 -9.64 2.93 -27.68
N ALA A 2 -9.18 1.83 -27.08
CA ALA A 2 -10.08 0.86 -26.46
C ALA A 2 -10.44 1.35 -25.07
N THR A 3 -11.73 1.58 -24.83
CA THR A 3 -12.27 1.83 -23.49
C THR A 3 -12.81 0.50 -22.99
N LEU A 4 -12.49 0.12 -21.74
CA LEU A 4 -13.07 -1.07 -21.13
C LEU A 4 -14.58 -0.87 -20.96
N THR A 5 -15.36 -1.91 -21.26
CA THR A 5 -16.80 -1.91 -21.01
C THR A 5 -17.08 -1.93 -19.50
N PRO A 6 -18.31 -1.59 -19.06
CA PRO A 6 -18.68 -1.68 -17.65
C PRO A 6 -18.43 -3.07 -17.04
N ASP A 7 -18.76 -4.14 -17.77
CA ASP A 7 -18.50 -5.52 -17.31
C ASP A 7 -17.00 -5.79 -17.16
N GLN A 8 -16.18 -5.34 -18.13
CA GLN A 8 -14.72 -5.47 -18.04
C GLN A 8 -14.09 -4.66 -16.90
N LEU A 9 -14.72 -3.54 -16.51
CA LEU A 9 -14.30 -2.77 -15.35
C LEU A 9 -14.61 -3.49 -14.04
N GLU A 10 -15.77 -4.13 -13.96
CA GLU A 10 -16.15 -4.97 -12.82
C GLU A 10 -15.21 -6.18 -12.71
N ASP A 11 -14.92 -6.84 -13.82
CA ASP A 11 -13.96 -7.95 -13.89
C ASP A 11 -12.55 -7.49 -13.47
N LEU A 12 -12.09 -6.34 -13.96
CA LEU A 12 -10.81 -5.77 -13.55
C LEU A 12 -10.79 -5.46 -12.05
N GLN A 13 -11.87 -4.91 -11.51
CA GLN A 13 -11.99 -4.66 -10.07
C GLN A 13 -11.91 -5.97 -9.26
N GLY A 14 -12.63 -7.01 -9.70
CA GLY A 14 -12.58 -8.34 -9.09
C GLY A 14 -11.17 -8.91 -9.11
N PHE A 15 -10.54 -8.91 -10.29
CA PHE A 15 -9.16 -9.35 -10.48
C PHE A 15 -8.19 -8.62 -9.54
N ILE A 16 -8.25 -7.29 -9.44
CA ILE A 16 -7.35 -6.53 -8.57
C ILE A 16 -7.56 -6.91 -7.10
N LYS A 17 -8.80 -7.13 -6.66
CA LYS A 17 -9.06 -7.57 -5.27
C LYS A 17 -8.45 -8.93 -4.99
N ASP A 18 -8.63 -9.88 -5.90
CA ASP A 18 -8.10 -11.23 -5.75
C ASP A 18 -6.58 -11.24 -5.83
N TRP A 19 -5.99 -10.48 -6.74
CA TRP A 19 -4.55 -10.33 -6.87
C TRP A 19 -3.91 -9.73 -5.62
N LEU A 20 -4.51 -8.69 -5.04
CA LEU A 20 -4.05 -8.13 -3.75
C LEU A 20 -4.13 -9.15 -2.61
N ARG A 21 -5.24 -9.90 -2.55
CA ARG A 21 -5.40 -10.96 -1.54
C ARG A 21 -4.34 -12.05 -1.69
N HIS A 22 -4.06 -12.52 -2.90
CA HIS A 22 -3.09 -13.59 -3.16
C HIS A 22 -1.64 -13.14 -2.94
N SER A 23 -1.33 -11.86 -3.21
CA SER A 23 -0.01 -11.28 -2.97
C SER A 23 0.21 -10.85 -1.51
N GLY A 24 -0.78 -10.99 -0.64
CA GLY A 24 -0.70 -10.52 0.76
C GLY A 24 -0.62 -8.99 0.88
N ARG A 25 -1.09 -8.25 -0.14
CA ARG A 25 -0.98 -6.79 -0.22
C ARG A 25 -2.32 -6.10 0.05
N SER A 26 -2.23 -4.85 0.49
CA SER A 26 -3.39 -3.99 0.73
C SER A 26 -3.60 -2.97 -0.40
N GLN A 27 -4.78 -2.34 -0.43
CA GLN A 27 -5.04 -1.19 -1.31
C GLN A 27 -4.09 -0.02 -1.04
N ALA A 28 -3.57 0.11 0.18
CA ALA A 28 -2.57 1.14 0.51
C ALA A 28 -1.23 0.88 -0.18
N ASP A 29 -0.86 -0.39 -0.34
CA ASP A 29 0.36 -0.80 -1.03
C ASP A 29 0.22 -0.57 -2.54
N LEU A 30 -0.93 -0.95 -3.10
CA LEU A 30 -1.25 -0.63 -4.49
C LEU A 30 -1.27 0.88 -4.75
N ARG A 31 -1.86 1.67 -3.85
CA ARG A 31 -1.82 3.12 -3.93
C ARG A 31 -0.39 3.65 -3.99
N ARG A 32 0.53 3.15 -3.13
CA ARG A 32 1.93 3.57 -3.15
C ARG A 32 2.61 3.20 -4.48
N ALA A 33 2.42 1.96 -4.96
CA ALA A 33 3.02 1.48 -6.19
C ALA A 33 2.51 2.24 -7.43
N LEU A 34 1.22 2.58 -7.46
CA LEU A 34 0.61 3.41 -8.52
C LEU A 34 0.86 4.92 -8.35
N ARG A 35 1.36 5.36 -7.19
CA ARG A 35 1.41 6.78 -6.80
C ARG A 35 0.05 7.47 -6.86
N ALA A 36 -1.01 6.72 -6.52
CA ALA A 36 -2.37 7.22 -6.54
C ALA A 36 -2.65 8.16 -5.35
N SER A 37 -3.60 9.09 -5.54
CA SER A 37 -4.00 10.06 -4.52
C SER A 37 -4.84 9.47 -3.39
N SER A 38 -5.46 8.29 -3.59
CA SER A 38 -6.37 7.66 -2.63
C SER A 38 -6.29 6.13 -2.68
N ILE A 39 -6.55 5.48 -1.55
CA ILE A 39 -6.70 4.02 -1.46
C ILE A 39 -8.06 3.51 -1.98
N ARG A 40 -9.00 4.41 -2.28
CA ARG A 40 -10.34 4.02 -2.73
C ARG A 40 -10.24 3.33 -4.10
N MET A 41 -10.90 2.19 -4.23
CA MET A 41 -10.83 1.36 -5.45
C MET A 41 -11.11 2.13 -6.75
N PRO A 42 -12.13 3.03 -6.84
CA PRO A 42 -12.36 3.80 -8.05
C PRO A 42 -11.13 4.62 -8.50
N VAL A 43 -10.41 5.22 -7.55
CA VAL A 43 -9.20 6.01 -7.85
C VAL A 43 -8.06 5.10 -8.33
N LEU A 44 -7.90 3.92 -7.72
CA LEU A 44 -6.88 2.95 -8.16
C LEU A 44 -7.17 2.44 -9.57
N LEU A 45 -8.44 2.16 -9.87
CA LEU A 45 -8.88 1.75 -11.20
C LEU A 45 -8.67 2.87 -12.23
N GLU A 46 -8.94 4.13 -11.90
CA GLU A 46 -8.68 5.27 -12.78
C GLU A 46 -7.19 5.42 -13.15
N GLU A 47 -6.26 5.11 -12.24
CA GLU A 47 -4.83 5.08 -12.55
C GLU A 47 -4.49 3.94 -13.54
N LEU A 48 -5.03 2.75 -13.30
CA LEU A 48 -4.82 1.59 -14.19
C LEU A 48 -5.43 1.82 -15.58
N LEU A 49 -6.60 2.46 -15.63
CA LEU A 49 -7.27 2.83 -16.88
C LEU A 49 -6.48 3.87 -17.67
N ARG A 50 -5.79 4.80 -17.00
CA ARG A 50 -4.86 5.73 -17.69
C ARG A 50 -3.73 4.99 -18.38
N VAL A 51 -3.18 3.95 -17.76
CA VAL A 51 -2.17 3.09 -18.39
C VAL A 51 -2.78 2.36 -19.58
N HIS A 52 -3.94 1.72 -19.40
CA HIS A 52 -4.65 1.05 -20.48
C HIS A 52 -4.97 1.98 -21.67
N HIS A 53 -5.38 3.22 -21.40
CA HIS A 53 -5.71 4.18 -22.45
C HIS A 53 -4.48 4.61 -23.25
N ARG A 54 -3.30 4.67 -22.61
CA ARG A 54 -2.03 5.06 -23.26
C ARG A 54 -1.35 3.90 -23.97
N GLU A 55 -1.39 2.71 -23.40
CA GLU A 55 -0.51 1.59 -23.76
C GLU A 55 -1.28 0.29 -24.07
N GLY A 56 -2.61 0.34 -24.01
CA GLY A 56 -3.49 -0.80 -24.22
C GLY A 56 -3.42 -1.84 -23.10
N LEU A 57 -4.02 -3.00 -23.35
CA LEU A 57 -4.08 -4.11 -22.40
C LEU A 57 -2.68 -4.65 -22.07
N ALA A 58 -1.78 -4.71 -23.05
CA ALA A 58 -0.41 -5.15 -22.84
C ALA A 58 0.36 -4.25 -21.86
N GLY A 59 0.21 -2.93 -21.98
CA GLY A 59 0.82 -1.99 -21.04
C GLY A 59 0.23 -2.08 -19.64
N LEU A 60 -1.09 -2.30 -19.52
CA LEU A 60 -1.72 -2.56 -18.22
C LEU A 60 -1.15 -3.82 -17.56
N ALA A 61 -1.03 -4.92 -18.31
CA ALA A 61 -0.47 -6.16 -17.82
C ALA A 61 1.00 -5.98 -17.38
N GLN A 62 1.83 -5.34 -18.21
CA GLN A 62 3.22 -5.05 -17.87
C GLN A 62 3.31 -4.22 -16.59
N ARG A 63 2.46 -3.20 -16.44
CA ARG A 63 2.45 -2.35 -15.24
C ARG A 63 2.14 -3.16 -13.98
N LEU A 64 1.21 -4.11 -14.04
CA LEU A 64 0.90 -4.99 -12.92
C LEU A 64 2.05 -5.93 -12.59
N CYS A 65 2.71 -6.50 -13.61
CA CYS A 65 3.92 -7.31 -13.43
C CYS A 65 5.07 -6.52 -12.78
N ASP A 66 5.30 -5.27 -13.21
CA ASP A 66 6.33 -4.41 -12.62
C ASP A 66 6.07 -4.11 -11.13
N ILE A 67 4.80 -3.92 -10.78
CA ILE A 67 4.37 -3.73 -9.38
C ILE A 67 4.61 -5.01 -8.58
N GLU A 68 4.27 -6.16 -9.13
CA GLU A 68 4.50 -7.45 -8.47
C GLU A 68 6.00 -7.71 -8.22
N ALA A 69 6.84 -7.44 -9.22
CA ALA A 69 8.29 -7.56 -9.10
C ALA A 69 8.87 -6.61 -8.04
N LEU A 70 8.34 -5.38 -7.95
CA LEU A 70 8.70 -4.43 -6.89
C LEU A 70 8.42 -5.01 -5.50
N TRP A 71 7.21 -5.53 -5.29
CA TRP A 71 6.80 -6.13 -4.02
C TRP A 71 7.65 -7.34 -3.63
N GLN A 72 7.94 -8.23 -4.59
CA GLN A 72 8.81 -9.38 -4.34
C GLN A 72 10.23 -8.94 -3.94
N GLY A 73 10.74 -7.84 -4.51
CA GLY A 73 12.03 -7.27 -4.12
C GLY A 73 12.03 -6.68 -2.70
N GLU A 74 10.92 -6.06 -2.29
CA GLU A 74 10.74 -5.55 -0.91
C GLU A 74 10.74 -6.70 0.11
N ASP A 75 10.04 -7.79 -0.19
CA ASP A 75 9.98 -8.97 0.69
C ASP A 75 11.31 -9.71 0.77
N ALA A 76 12.06 -9.77 -0.34
CA ALA A 76 13.38 -10.40 -0.38
C ALA A 76 14.47 -9.59 0.34
N GLY A 77 14.30 -8.26 0.43
CA GLY A 77 15.22 -7.34 1.09
C GLY A 77 14.88 -7.06 2.56
N ALA A 78 13.68 -7.42 3.02
CA ALA A 78 13.28 -7.29 4.41
C ALA A 78 14.00 -8.36 5.26
N PRO A 79 14.84 -7.99 6.24
CA PRO A 79 15.27 -8.96 7.24
C PRO A 79 14.01 -9.49 7.94
N SER A 80 13.88 -10.81 7.97
CA SER A 80 12.79 -11.57 8.60
C SER A 80 12.24 -10.86 9.84
N GLU A 81 10.92 -10.66 9.87
CA GLU A 81 10.17 -10.08 11.00
C GLU A 81 10.67 -10.65 12.34
N GLY A 82 11.46 -9.84 13.05
CA GLY A 82 12.17 -10.25 14.26
C GLY A 82 13.29 -9.28 14.65
N ALA A 83 13.86 -8.56 13.68
CA ALA A 83 14.77 -7.44 13.95
C ALA A 83 14.09 -6.13 13.56
N LEU A 84 13.51 -5.42 14.54
CA LEU A 84 13.20 -4.01 14.37
C LEU A 84 14.48 -3.29 13.91
N PRO A 85 14.43 -2.42 12.89
CA PRO A 85 15.58 -1.59 12.57
C PRO A 85 15.92 -0.77 13.83
N PRO A 86 17.21 -0.69 14.22
CA PRO A 86 17.63 -0.08 15.50
C PRO A 86 17.11 1.36 15.67
N ALA A 87 16.93 2.08 14.57
CA ALA A 87 16.38 3.44 14.57
C ALA A 87 14.91 3.55 15.00
N LEU A 88 14.09 2.50 14.81
CA LEU A 88 12.69 2.50 15.27
C LEU A 88 12.58 2.08 16.73
N ASP A 89 13.44 1.17 17.20
CA ASP A 89 13.51 0.77 18.61
C ASP A 89 13.88 1.97 19.50
N ASP A 90 14.86 2.78 19.05
CA ASP A 90 15.21 4.05 19.70
C ASP A 90 14.04 5.06 19.70
N SER A 91 13.23 5.09 18.64
CA SER A 91 12.06 6.00 18.55
C SER A 91 10.92 5.57 19.48
N PHE A 92 10.70 4.27 19.69
CA PHE A 92 9.72 3.77 20.66
C PHE A 92 10.18 4.04 22.09
N GLY A 93 11.46 3.83 22.41
CA GLY A 93 12.02 4.19 23.72
C GLY A 93 11.93 5.69 24.01
N GLN A 94 12.09 6.53 22.99
CA GLN A 94 11.91 7.98 23.12
C GLN A 94 10.44 8.38 23.36
N LEU A 95 9.49 7.66 22.76
CA LEU A 95 8.05 7.86 23.00
C LEU A 95 7.64 7.47 24.43
N ASP A 96 8.16 6.37 24.96
CA ASP A 96 7.88 5.96 26.35
C ASP A 96 8.45 6.95 27.37
N LEU A 97 9.68 7.46 27.15
CA LEU A 97 10.28 8.52 27.96
C LEU A 97 9.42 9.80 27.97
N LEU A 98 8.95 10.22 26.78
CA LEU A 98 8.06 11.39 26.66
C LEU A 98 6.71 11.16 27.36
N LEU A 99 6.15 9.95 27.29
CA LEU A 99 4.91 9.61 28.00
C LEU A 99 5.10 9.59 29.53
N GLU A 100 6.24 9.10 30.02
CA GLU A 100 6.58 9.18 31.44
C GLU A 100 6.75 10.63 31.91
N GLU A 101 7.44 11.48 31.14
CA GLU A 101 7.56 12.90 31.45
C GLU A 101 6.18 13.59 31.49
N ILE A 102 5.31 13.31 30.51
CA ILE A 102 3.93 13.86 30.50
C ILE A 102 3.14 13.41 31.74
N ARG A 103 3.24 12.14 32.16
CA ARG A 103 2.54 11.61 33.35
C ARG A 103 3.08 12.20 34.66
N GLN A 104 4.35 12.56 34.72
CA GLN A 104 4.96 13.24 35.87
C GLN A 104 4.54 14.72 35.94
N ILE A 105 4.34 15.36 34.79
CA ILE A 105 3.96 16.78 34.71
C ILE A 105 2.44 16.98 34.89
N ALA A 106 1.64 16.02 34.46
CA ALA A 106 0.18 16.02 34.62
C ALA A 106 -0.26 14.83 35.50
N PRO A 107 -0.12 14.90 36.84
CA PRO A 107 -0.75 13.92 37.69
C PRO A 107 -2.26 14.01 37.46
N GLU A 108 -2.87 12.92 37.00
CA GLU A 108 -4.32 12.82 36.85
C GLU A 108 -4.98 13.32 38.14
N SER A 109 -5.70 14.44 38.04
CA SER A 109 -6.43 14.98 39.18
C SER A 109 -7.49 13.96 39.58
N PRO A 110 -7.54 13.53 40.86
CA PRO A 110 -8.58 12.63 41.30
C PRO A 110 -9.93 13.35 41.20
N LYS A 111 -10.94 12.57 40.78
CA LYS A 111 -12.33 13.01 40.64
C LYS A 111 -12.97 13.35 41.99
#